data_AF-A0AAX3L4J3-F1
#
_entry.id   AF-A0AAX3L4J3-F1
#
_cell.length_a   1.000
_cell.length_b   1.000
_cell.length_c   1.000
_cell.angle_alpha   90.00
_cell.angle_beta   90.00
_cell.angle_gamma   90.00
#
_symmetry.space_group_name_H-M   'P 1'
#
loop_
_entity.id
_entity.type
_entity.pdbx_description
1 polymer ?
#
loop_
_entity_poly.entity_id
_entity_poly.type
_entity_poly.pdbx_seq_one_letter_code
_entity_poly.pdbx_strand_id
1 'polypeptide(L)'
;MLASVLLASCSDKTLDFRNAEIANGLIYAKGTNDPLTGSLTNFPQSFLRPTHDLNGILTGLFGSLDRLKRQDESIRLIQLVCNGETKSGQLNGETNCYEPGTKNLRYQAHYNAGQLDGDLTIWGKHQNPLAKATFKNDRPDGTLQFYGPGTGKLILQTQSRNGMIDGLDQRWDEGTGQLIYQAKAVNGHYVGIAEPWDPNGTKTLKAPYRSGTINGVVRACHPQPPEISMDNAAAKAVALELLLDSLRTARAKSPARAASITAFNANRSV
;
A
#
# COMPACT_ATOMS: atom_id res chain seq x y z
N MET A 1 -22.62 -58.62 15.38
CA MET A 1 -21.66 -57.51 15.39
C MET A 1 -22.29 -56.37 14.61
N LEU A 2 -22.75 -55.31 15.26
CA LEU A 2 -23.16 -54.09 14.55
C LEU A 2 -21.91 -53.23 14.33
N ALA A 3 -21.56 -53.03 13.06
CA ALA A 3 -20.53 -52.08 12.66
C ALA A 3 -21.13 -50.66 12.81
N SER A 4 -20.74 -49.95 13.85
CA SER A 4 -21.03 -48.53 14.01
C SER A 4 -20.19 -47.74 13.01
N VAL A 5 -20.81 -47.33 11.91
CA VAL A 5 -20.24 -46.34 10.99
C VAL A 5 -20.28 -44.99 11.71
N LEU A 6 -19.12 -44.55 12.19
CA LEU A 6 -18.93 -43.17 12.63
C LEU A 6 -18.99 -42.27 11.39
N LEU A 7 -20.16 -41.70 11.13
CA LEU A 7 -20.27 -40.56 10.23
C LEU A 7 -19.52 -39.41 10.89
N ALA A 8 -18.28 -39.17 10.47
CA ALA A 8 -17.56 -37.95 10.78
C ALA A 8 -18.36 -36.80 10.16
N SER A 9 -19.16 -36.14 10.98
CA SER A 9 -19.77 -34.86 10.65
C SER A 9 -18.63 -33.87 10.37
N CYS A 10 -18.33 -33.64 9.10
CA CYS A 10 -17.53 -32.52 8.60
C CYS A 10 -18.28 -31.20 8.82
N SER A 11 -18.69 -30.91 10.06
CA SER A 11 -19.01 -29.54 10.42
C SER A 11 -17.69 -28.81 10.56
N ASP A 12 -17.47 -27.77 9.76
CA ASP A 12 -16.28 -26.92 9.87
C ASP A 12 -16.13 -26.45 11.32
N LYS A 13 -15.10 -26.95 12.02
CA LYS A 13 -14.86 -26.64 13.43
C LYS A 13 -14.59 -25.14 13.53
N THR A 14 -15.38 -24.43 14.34
CA THR A 14 -15.15 -23.02 14.64
C THR A 14 -14.60 -22.89 16.05
N LEU A 15 -13.47 -22.20 16.21
CA LEU A 15 -12.82 -21.92 17.48
C LEU A 15 -12.75 -20.40 17.72
N ASP A 16 -13.34 -19.92 18.81
CA ASP A 16 -13.09 -18.56 19.31
C ASP A 16 -11.68 -18.48 19.92
N PHE A 17 -10.92 -17.46 19.55
CA PHE A 17 -9.51 -17.29 19.96
C PHE A 17 -9.31 -17.28 21.48
N ARG A 18 -10.31 -16.90 22.28
CA ARG A 18 -10.23 -16.99 23.75
C ARG A 18 -10.06 -18.41 24.26
N ASN A 19 -10.42 -19.41 23.45
CA ASN A 19 -10.29 -20.83 23.74
C ASN A 19 -9.14 -21.49 22.96
N ALA A 20 -8.27 -20.71 22.31
CA ALA A 20 -7.12 -21.22 21.59
C ALA A 20 -5.90 -21.37 22.50
N GLU A 21 -5.14 -22.44 22.29
CA GLU A 21 -3.78 -22.63 22.81
C GLU A 21 -2.80 -22.61 21.64
N ILE A 22 -1.68 -21.89 21.81
CA ILE A 22 -0.63 -21.81 20.78
C ILE A 22 0.57 -22.58 21.29
N ALA A 23 0.97 -23.62 20.56
CA ALA A 23 2.15 -24.42 20.86
C ALA A 23 2.97 -24.61 19.59
N ASN A 24 4.28 -24.33 19.65
CA ASN A 24 5.20 -24.45 18.51
C ASN A 24 4.73 -23.71 17.23
N GLY A 25 4.01 -22.59 17.39
CA GLY A 25 3.47 -21.80 16.29
C GLY A 25 2.20 -22.36 15.63
N LEU A 26 1.67 -23.48 16.13
CA LEU A 26 0.41 -24.06 15.69
C LEU A 26 -0.72 -23.72 16.67
N ILE A 27 -1.93 -23.62 16.12
CA ILE A 27 -3.16 -23.26 16.84
C ILE A 27 -3.89 -24.54 17.22
N TYR A 28 -4.28 -24.66 18.48
CA TYR A 28 -5.02 -25.79 19.03
C TYR A 28 -6.25 -25.28 19.77
N ALA A 29 -7.29 -26.11 19.84
CA ALA A 29 -8.34 -25.91 20.83
C ALA A 29 -7.79 -26.28 22.22
N LYS A 30 -8.18 -25.53 23.25
CA LYS A 30 -7.71 -25.75 24.63
C LYS A 30 -7.87 -27.21 25.06
N GLY A 31 -6.77 -27.81 25.54
CA GLY A 31 -6.76 -29.19 26.05
C GLY A 31 -6.84 -30.27 24.97
N THR A 32 -6.55 -29.92 23.70
CA THR A 32 -6.49 -30.88 22.58
C THR A 32 -5.07 -31.01 22.04
N ASN A 33 -4.76 -32.15 21.42
CA ASN A 33 -3.45 -32.41 20.82
C ASN A 33 -3.44 -32.28 19.28
N ASP A 34 -4.62 -32.20 18.67
CA ASP A 34 -4.76 -32.08 17.22
C ASP A 34 -4.74 -30.60 16.82
N PRO A 35 -3.84 -30.18 15.91
CA PRO A 35 -3.84 -28.82 15.40
C PRO A 35 -5.18 -28.47 14.74
N LEU A 36 -5.63 -27.23 14.92
CA LEU A 36 -6.91 -26.74 14.42
C LEU A 36 -6.97 -26.85 12.90
N THR A 37 -8.03 -27.49 12.40
CA THR A 37 -8.48 -27.38 11.01
C THR A 37 -9.92 -26.93 11.04
N GLY A 38 -10.20 -25.78 10.43
CA GLY A 38 -11.48 -25.07 10.50
C GLY A 38 -11.29 -23.57 10.75
N SER A 39 -12.35 -22.89 11.19
CA SER A 39 -12.38 -21.44 11.36
C SER A 39 -11.84 -21.01 12.73
N LEU A 40 -10.98 -20.00 12.76
CA LEU A 40 -10.55 -19.30 13.97
C LEU A 40 -11.17 -17.89 13.98
N THR A 41 -11.85 -17.53 15.06
CA THR A 41 -12.57 -16.24 15.17
C THR A 41 -12.05 -15.38 16.31
N ASN A 42 -12.26 -14.08 16.20
CA ASN A 42 -11.97 -13.09 17.25
C ASN A 42 -10.50 -13.01 17.71
N PHE A 43 -9.54 -13.33 16.83
CA PHE A 43 -8.13 -13.18 17.17
C PHE A 43 -7.64 -11.75 16.90
N PRO A 44 -6.72 -11.20 17.72
CA PRO A 44 -6.21 -9.86 17.52
C PRO A 44 -5.33 -9.79 16.26
N GLN A 45 -5.36 -8.67 15.53
CA GLN A 45 -4.53 -8.46 14.34
C GLN A 45 -3.03 -8.70 14.59
N SER A 46 -2.53 -8.47 15.80
CA SER A 46 -1.13 -8.75 16.18
C SER A 46 -0.73 -10.22 15.99
N PHE A 47 -1.70 -11.14 15.94
CA PHE A 47 -1.48 -12.55 15.64
C PHE A 47 -0.99 -12.78 14.20
N LEU A 48 -1.33 -11.92 13.25
CA LEU A 48 -0.93 -12.04 11.84
C LEU A 48 0.56 -11.83 11.59
N ARG A 49 1.31 -11.29 12.58
CA ARG A 49 2.77 -11.06 12.52
C ARG A 49 3.24 -10.54 11.15
N PRO A 50 3.00 -9.25 10.85
CA PRO A 50 3.24 -8.73 9.51
C PRO A 50 4.70 -8.89 9.09
N THR A 51 4.90 -9.33 7.85
CA THR A 51 6.21 -9.55 7.25
C THR A 51 6.92 -8.21 7.02
N HIS A 52 8.24 -8.24 6.81
CA HIS A 52 8.99 -7.02 6.46
C HIS A 52 8.39 -6.31 5.23
N ASP A 53 8.04 -7.08 4.20
CA ASP A 53 7.53 -6.53 2.95
C ASP A 53 6.10 -5.98 3.10
N LEU A 54 5.24 -6.66 3.87
CA LEU A 54 3.93 -6.12 4.24
C LEU A 54 4.07 -4.82 5.04
N ASN A 55 5.01 -4.75 5.99
CA ASN A 55 5.28 -3.52 6.73
C ASN A 55 5.77 -2.38 5.81
N GLY A 56 6.53 -2.70 4.76
CA GLY A 56 6.92 -1.74 3.72
C GLY A 56 5.72 -1.17 2.98
N ILE A 57 4.80 -2.03 2.54
CA ILE A 57 3.54 -1.63 1.88
C ILE A 57 2.68 -0.77 2.81
N LEU A 58 2.49 -1.18 4.07
CA LEU A 58 1.73 -0.42 5.06
C LEU A 58 2.35 0.97 5.32
N THR A 59 3.67 1.03 5.43
CA THR A 59 4.40 2.30 5.58
C THR A 59 4.19 3.20 4.37
N GLY A 60 4.28 2.66 3.15
CA GLY A 60 4.01 3.39 1.91
C GLY A 60 2.58 3.91 1.82
N LEU A 61 1.60 3.10 2.23
CA LEU A 61 0.20 3.50 2.30
C LEU A 61 0.00 4.64 3.30
N PHE A 62 0.50 4.49 4.53
CA PHE A 62 0.34 5.52 5.57
C PHE A 62 1.03 6.83 5.20
N GLY A 63 2.21 6.76 4.57
CA GLY A 63 2.87 7.95 4.03
C GLY A 63 2.06 8.62 2.91
N SER A 64 1.33 7.85 2.11
CA SER A 64 0.43 8.39 1.09
C SER A 64 -0.77 9.09 1.71
N LEU A 65 -1.42 8.47 2.70
CA LEU A 65 -2.52 9.10 3.44
C LEU A 65 -2.07 10.38 4.17
N ASP A 66 -0.88 10.40 4.74
CA ASP A 66 -0.30 11.57 5.40
C ASP A 66 -0.11 12.75 4.45
N ARG A 67 0.47 12.52 3.26
CA ARG A 67 0.61 13.55 2.22
C ARG A 67 -0.73 14.16 1.83
N LEU A 68 -1.76 13.31 1.74
CA LEU A 68 -3.13 13.71 1.43
C LEU A 68 -3.87 14.37 2.61
N LYS A 69 -3.27 14.45 3.81
CA LYS A 69 -3.93 14.86 5.07
C LYS A 69 -5.18 14.04 5.38
N ARG A 70 -5.10 12.73 5.14
CA ARG A 70 -6.18 11.75 5.32
C ARG A 70 -5.79 10.65 6.30
N GLN A 71 -5.04 10.99 7.35
CA GLN A 71 -4.62 10.05 8.38
C GLN A 71 -5.81 9.40 9.11
N ASP A 72 -6.99 10.05 9.07
CA ASP A 72 -8.27 9.53 9.57
C ASP A 72 -8.72 8.22 8.90
N GLU A 73 -8.21 7.93 7.69
CA GLU A 73 -8.52 6.71 6.94
C GLU A 73 -7.58 5.55 7.26
N SER A 74 -6.52 5.82 8.03
CA SER A 74 -5.48 4.84 8.33
C SER A 74 -5.97 3.76 9.30
N ILE A 75 -5.59 2.51 9.04
CA ILE A 75 -5.78 1.39 10.00
C ILE A 75 -4.73 1.38 11.11
N ARG A 76 -3.69 2.24 11.04
CA ARG A 76 -2.51 2.21 11.93
C ARG A 76 -2.84 2.33 13.42
N LEU A 77 -3.93 3.00 13.76
CA LEU A 77 -4.32 3.31 15.14
C LEU A 77 -5.43 2.40 15.67
N ILE A 78 -5.82 1.36 14.91
CA ILE A 78 -6.94 0.49 15.24
C ILE A 78 -6.40 -0.91 15.50
N GLN A 79 -6.72 -1.49 16.67
CA GLN A 79 -6.47 -2.89 16.94
C GLN A 79 -7.58 -3.73 16.31
N LEU A 80 -7.40 -4.18 15.06
CA LEU A 80 -8.44 -4.94 14.38
C LEU A 80 -8.66 -6.31 15.04
N VAL A 81 -9.89 -6.80 14.93
CA VAL A 81 -10.29 -8.16 15.33
C VAL A 81 -10.51 -8.98 14.07
N CYS A 82 -9.87 -10.14 14.00
CA CYS A 82 -9.78 -10.94 12.79
C CYS A 82 -10.47 -12.29 12.94
N ASN A 83 -10.96 -12.79 11.81
CA ASN A 83 -11.46 -14.14 11.61
C ASN A 83 -10.72 -14.74 10.40
N GLY A 84 -10.43 -16.03 10.42
CA GLY A 84 -9.73 -16.67 9.31
C GLY A 84 -9.83 -18.18 9.35
N GLU A 85 -9.45 -18.79 8.24
CA GLU A 85 -9.42 -20.25 8.09
C GLU A 85 -8.07 -20.81 8.54
N THR A 86 -8.11 -22.02 9.09
CA THR A 86 -6.92 -22.74 9.53
C THR A 86 -6.90 -24.16 9.01
N LYS A 87 -5.69 -24.66 8.75
CA LYS A 87 -5.43 -26.05 8.39
C LYS A 87 -4.17 -26.49 9.12
N SER A 88 -4.25 -27.63 9.81
CA SER A 88 -3.13 -28.17 10.59
C SER A 88 -2.51 -27.13 11.55
N GLY A 89 -3.34 -26.27 12.14
CA GLY A 89 -2.96 -25.26 13.11
C GLY A 89 -2.36 -23.98 12.53
N GLN A 90 -2.30 -23.84 11.20
CA GLN A 90 -1.77 -22.65 10.52
C GLN A 90 -2.90 -21.92 9.79
N LEU A 91 -2.79 -20.58 9.63
CA LEU A 91 -3.71 -19.84 8.78
C LEU A 91 -3.62 -20.36 7.34
N ASN A 92 -4.75 -20.74 6.76
CA ASN A 92 -4.82 -21.37 5.45
C ASN A 92 -6.18 -21.10 4.81
N GLY A 93 -6.28 -19.99 4.11
CA GLY A 93 -7.49 -19.49 3.47
C GLY A 93 -7.65 -17.99 3.67
N GLU A 94 -8.88 -17.51 3.47
CA GLU A 94 -9.20 -16.09 3.66
C GLU A 94 -9.15 -15.70 5.13
N THR A 95 -8.64 -14.51 5.40
CA THR A 95 -8.61 -13.88 6.71
C THR A 95 -9.11 -12.46 6.61
N ASN A 96 -10.13 -12.12 7.40
CA ASN A 96 -10.82 -10.84 7.41
C ASN A 96 -10.68 -10.18 8.77
N CYS A 97 -10.29 -8.91 8.81
CA CYS A 97 -10.13 -8.13 10.02
C CYS A 97 -11.02 -6.88 10.02
N TYR A 98 -11.71 -6.68 11.13
CA TYR A 98 -12.75 -5.69 11.31
C TYR A 98 -12.39 -4.70 12.41
N GLU A 99 -12.99 -3.51 12.38
CA GLU A 99 -12.94 -2.61 13.54
C GLU A 99 -13.66 -3.27 14.73
N PRO A 100 -13.10 -3.20 15.95
CA PRO A 100 -13.69 -3.80 17.14
C PRO A 100 -15.15 -3.43 17.35
N GLY A 101 -16.01 -4.44 17.56
CA GLY A 101 -17.43 -4.23 17.85
C GLY A 101 -18.28 -3.82 16.64
N THR A 102 -17.72 -3.85 15.43
CA THR A 102 -18.45 -3.49 14.19
C THR A 102 -18.35 -4.60 13.13
N LYS A 103 -19.01 -4.41 11.99
CA LYS A 103 -18.82 -5.22 10.78
C LYS A 103 -17.96 -4.51 9.73
N ASN A 104 -17.27 -3.44 10.11
CA ASN A 104 -16.48 -2.61 9.21
C ASN A 104 -15.18 -3.34 8.84
N LEU A 105 -15.13 -3.97 7.65
CA LEU A 105 -13.96 -4.69 7.16
C LEU A 105 -12.84 -3.69 6.81
N ARG A 106 -11.64 -3.87 7.37
CA ARG A 106 -10.51 -2.96 7.15
C ARG A 106 -9.32 -3.63 6.48
N TYR A 107 -9.22 -4.95 6.57
CA TYR A 107 -8.11 -5.74 6.03
C TYR A 107 -8.59 -7.14 5.67
N GLN A 108 -8.19 -7.63 4.50
CA GLN A 108 -8.47 -8.97 4.01
C GLN A 108 -7.20 -9.50 3.37
N ALA A 109 -6.84 -10.73 3.67
CA ALA A 109 -5.67 -11.39 3.13
C ALA A 109 -5.93 -12.88 2.94
N HIS A 110 -5.24 -13.50 1.99
CA HIS A 110 -5.19 -14.95 1.85
C HIS A 110 -3.88 -15.49 2.43
N TYR A 111 -3.98 -16.52 3.27
CA TYR A 111 -2.84 -17.26 3.79
C TYR A 111 -2.78 -18.70 3.26
N ASN A 112 -1.58 -19.22 3.08
CA ASN A 112 -1.33 -20.62 2.76
C ASN A 112 -0.24 -21.13 3.70
N ALA A 113 -0.53 -22.18 4.48
CA ALA A 113 0.41 -22.73 5.48
C ALA A 113 1.04 -21.66 6.40
N GLY A 114 0.25 -20.67 6.81
CA GLY A 114 0.66 -19.57 7.70
C GLY A 114 1.37 -18.40 7.02
N GLN A 115 1.63 -18.47 5.71
CA GLN A 115 2.28 -17.42 4.94
C GLN A 115 1.26 -16.62 4.14
N LEU A 116 1.49 -15.31 3.99
CA LEU A 116 0.68 -14.46 3.11
C LEU A 116 0.92 -14.90 1.64
N ASP A 117 -0.12 -15.45 1.01
CA ASP A 117 -0.05 -16.07 -0.31
C ASP A 117 -1.42 -15.91 -1.00
N GLY A 118 -1.45 -15.06 -2.02
CA GLY A 118 -2.67 -14.57 -2.66
C GLY A 118 -2.91 -13.08 -2.43
N ASP A 119 -4.17 -12.67 -2.51
CA ASP A 119 -4.53 -11.27 -2.51
C ASP A 119 -4.58 -10.65 -1.10
N LEU A 120 -4.21 -9.38 -1.04
CA LEU A 120 -4.33 -8.47 0.08
C LEU A 120 -5.17 -7.27 -0.34
N THR A 121 -6.17 -6.92 0.45
CA THR A 121 -6.90 -5.65 0.31
C THR A 121 -7.00 -4.94 1.66
N ILE A 122 -6.80 -3.62 1.64
CA ILE A 122 -6.96 -2.73 2.81
C ILE A 122 -8.03 -1.70 2.47
N TRP A 123 -9.01 -1.52 3.35
CA TRP A 123 -10.11 -0.57 3.18
C TRP A 123 -10.02 0.62 4.12
N GLY A 124 -10.52 1.75 3.62
CA GLY A 124 -10.78 2.95 4.40
C GLY A 124 -12.02 2.79 5.28
N LYS A 125 -12.29 3.80 6.10
CA LYS A 125 -13.41 3.75 7.05
C LYS A 125 -14.77 3.72 6.34
N HIS A 126 -14.82 4.19 5.10
CA HIS A 126 -16.02 4.22 4.25
C HIS A 126 -16.08 3.08 3.23
N GLN A 127 -15.38 1.96 3.48
CA GLN A 127 -15.42 0.75 2.63
C GLN A 127 -14.91 0.95 1.19
N ASN A 128 -14.19 2.03 0.92
CA ASN A 128 -13.41 2.18 -0.30
C ASN A 128 -12.04 1.50 -0.15
N PRO A 129 -11.51 0.81 -1.18
CA PRO A 129 -10.17 0.26 -1.12
C PRO A 129 -9.15 1.40 -1.02
N LEU A 130 -8.14 1.23 -0.16
CA LEU A 130 -6.97 2.10 -0.05
C LEU A 130 -5.73 1.44 -0.62
N ALA A 131 -5.62 0.13 -0.49
CA ALA A 131 -4.56 -0.65 -1.08
C ALA A 131 -5.06 -2.01 -1.58
N LYS A 132 -4.45 -2.49 -2.67
CA LYS A 132 -4.53 -3.86 -3.14
C LYS A 132 -3.14 -4.36 -3.49
N ALA A 133 -2.83 -5.60 -3.17
CA ALA A 133 -1.56 -6.23 -3.51
C ALA A 133 -1.75 -7.74 -3.66
N THR A 134 -0.86 -8.39 -4.40
CA THR A 134 -0.77 -9.86 -4.44
C THR A 134 0.56 -10.30 -3.85
N PHE A 135 0.53 -11.39 -3.11
CA PHE A 135 1.67 -11.98 -2.44
C PHE A 135 1.86 -13.43 -2.87
N LYS A 136 3.10 -13.90 -2.74
CA LYS A 136 3.48 -15.29 -2.85
C LYS A 136 4.56 -15.56 -1.80
N ASN A 137 4.30 -16.51 -0.90
CA ASN A 137 5.22 -16.88 0.18
C ASN A 137 5.76 -15.66 0.95
N ASP A 138 4.86 -14.84 1.50
CA ASP A 138 5.16 -13.64 2.30
C ASP A 138 5.78 -12.44 1.55
N ARG A 139 5.96 -12.56 0.23
CA ARG A 139 6.58 -11.53 -0.61
C ARG A 139 5.62 -10.98 -1.66
N PRO A 140 5.62 -9.66 -1.91
CA PRO A 140 4.89 -9.06 -3.02
C PRO A 140 5.25 -9.70 -4.36
N ASP A 141 4.25 -10.22 -5.07
CA ASP A 141 4.42 -10.86 -6.37
C ASP A 141 3.17 -10.58 -7.21
N GLY A 142 3.30 -9.67 -8.18
CA GLY A 142 2.18 -9.10 -8.94
C GLY A 142 2.07 -7.59 -8.78
N THR A 143 0.84 -7.08 -8.80
CA THR A 143 0.57 -5.64 -8.81
C THR A 143 0.23 -5.12 -7.41
N LEU A 144 0.94 -4.09 -6.97
CA LEU A 144 0.57 -3.24 -5.83
C LEU A 144 -0.16 -2.01 -6.35
N GLN A 145 -1.29 -1.65 -5.74
CA GLN A 145 -2.08 -0.47 -6.07
C GLN A 145 -2.44 0.30 -4.80
N PHE A 146 -2.33 1.64 -4.82
CA PHE A 146 -2.93 2.52 -3.83
C PHE A 146 -3.98 3.43 -4.45
N TYR A 147 -5.01 3.75 -3.66
CA TYR A 147 -6.14 4.58 -4.08
C TYR A 147 -6.30 5.79 -3.17
N GLY A 148 -6.75 6.89 -3.77
CA GLY A 148 -7.11 8.11 -3.06
C GLY A 148 -8.32 7.88 -2.16
N PRO A 149 -8.24 8.11 -0.84
CA PRO A 149 -9.35 7.85 0.08
C PRO A 149 -10.59 8.72 -0.17
N GLY A 150 -10.42 9.92 -0.74
CA GLY A 150 -11.53 10.83 -1.02
C GLY A 150 -12.18 10.61 -2.39
N THR A 151 -11.41 10.13 -3.36
CA THR A 151 -11.83 10.05 -4.77
C THR A 151 -12.02 8.62 -5.26
N GLY A 152 -11.43 7.63 -4.59
CA GLY A 152 -11.36 6.24 -5.06
C GLY A 152 -10.47 6.04 -6.29
N LYS A 153 -9.80 7.10 -6.79
CA LYS A 153 -8.94 7.02 -7.97
C LYS A 153 -7.61 6.34 -7.64
N LEU A 154 -7.05 5.62 -8.60
CA LEU A 154 -5.71 5.06 -8.50
C LEU A 154 -4.69 6.20 -8.37
N ILE A 155 -3.79 6.12 -7.39
CA ILE A 155 -2.73 7.12 -7.16
C ILE A 155 -1.32 6.53 -7.25
N LEU A 156 -1.21 5.20 -7.12
CA LEU A 156 0.04 4.46 -7.29
C LEU A 156 -0.26 3.06 -7.83
N GLN A 157 0.59 2.59 -8.73
CA GLN A 157 0.60 1.21 -9.21
C GLN A 157 2.03 0.79 -9.47
N THR A 158 2.43 -0.32 -8.87
CA THR A 158 3.79 -0.83 -8.96
C THR A 158 3.76 -2.32 -9.23
N GLN A 159 4.54 -2.77 -10.20
CA GLN A 159 4.74 -4.20 -10.46
C GLN A 159 5.89 -4.74 -9.61
N SER A 160 5.68 -5.91 -9.01
CA SER A 160 6.64 -6.58 -8.13
C SER A 160 6.79 -8.05 -8.51
N ARG A 161 7.97 -8.60 -8.26
CA ARG A 161 8.28 -10.03 -8.42
C ARG A 161 9.19 -10.45 -7.27
N ASN A 162 8.86 -11.52 -6.56
CA ASN A 162 9.64 -12.04 -5.42
C ASN A 162 10.03 -10.96 -4.38
N GLY A 163 9.15 -10.00 -4.12
CA GLY A 163 9.32 -8.92 -3.14
C GLY A 163 10.13 -7.71 -3.64
N MET A 164 10.56 -7.70 -4.90
CA MET A 164 11.27 -6.58 -5.51
C MET A 164 10.41 -5.89 -6.55
N ILE A 165 10.55 -4.57 -6.68
CA ILE A 165 9.95 -3.83 -7.79
C ILE A 165 10.53 -4.32 -9.12
N ASP A 166 9.66 -4.78 -10.02
CA ASP A 166 10.05 -5.37 -11.29
C ASP A 166 8.93 -5.15 -12.32
N GLY A 167 9.14 -4.20 -13.23
CA GLY A 167 8.14 -3.72 -14.17
C GLY A 167 7.87 -2.23 -14.03
N LEU A 168 6.63 -1.82 -14.29
CA LEU A 168 6.24 -0.41 -14.26
C LEU A 168 5.94 0.07 -12.84
N ASP A 169 6.39 1.29 -12.55
CA ASP A 169 6.01 2.09 -11.39
C ASP A 169 5.34 3.36 -11.89
N GLN A 170 4.10 3.58 -11.50
CA GLN A 170 3.28 4.67 -12.01
C GLN A 170 2.58 5.37 -10.84
N ARG A 171 2.46 6.70 -10.94
CA ARG A 171 1.72 7.52 -9.98
C ARG A 171 0.84 8.53 -10.69
N TRP A 172 -0.30 8.80 -10.09
CA TRP A 172 -1.31 9.71 -10.62
C TRP A 172 -1.64 10.80 -9.61
N ASP A 173 -1.97 11.98 -10.11
CA ASP A 173 -2.53 13.05 -9.29
C ASP A 173 -3.93 12.65 -8.80
N GLU A 174 -4.19 12.76 -7.51
CA GLU A 174 -5.48 12.35 -6.94
C GLU A 174 -6.65 13.23 -7.42
N GLY A 175 -6.41 14.54 -7.62
CA GLY A 175 -7.44 15.49 -8.02
C GLY A 175 -7.84 15.30 -9.47
N THR A 176 -6.86 15.37 -10.37
CA THR A 176 -7.09 15.31 -11.82
C THR A 176 -7.17 13.87 -12.33
N GLY A 177 -6.47 12.92 -11.72
CA GLY A 177 -6.31 11.55 -12.22
C GLY A 177 -5.26 11.42 -13.32
N GLN A 178 -4.49 12.47 -13.61
CA GLN A 178 -3.46 12.45 -14.64
C GLN A 178 -2.21 11.73 -14.15
N LEU A 179 -1.52 11.03 -15.06
CA LEU A 179 -0.24 10.37 -14.77
C LEU A 179 0.82 11.45 -14.52
N ILE A 180 1.42 11.43 -13.33
CA ILE A 180 2.42 12.41 -12.90
C ILE A 180 3.81 11.81 -12.72
N TYR A 181 3.92 10.48 -12.75
CA TYR A 181 5.20 9.79 -12.68
C TYR A 181 5.12 8.43 -13.34
N GLN A 182 6.17 8.08 -14.09
CA GLN A 182 6.37 6.72 -14.57
C GLN A 182 7.86 6.39 -14.58
N ALA A 183 8.18 5.19 -14.10
CA ALA A 183 9.50 4.58 -14.26
C ALA A 183 9.37 3.08 -14.53
N LYS A 184 10.46 2.48 -15.01
CA LYS A 184 10.60 1.02 -15.12
C LYS A 184 11.67 0.56 -14.16
N ALA A 185 11.45 -0.57 -13.49
CA ALA A 185 12.45 -1.26 -12.71
C ALA A 185 12.67 -2.68 -13.24
N VAL A 186 13.87 -3.21 -13.02
CA VAL A 186 14.23 -4.61 -13.26
C VAL A 186 15.02 -5.09 -12.05
N ASN A 187 14.59 -6.20 -11.45
CA ASN A 187 15.24 -6.80 -10.26
C ASN A 187 15.47 -5.78 -9.12
N GLY A 188 14.47 -4.96 -8.80
CA GLY A 188 14.55 -3.99 -7.70
C GLY A 188 15.22 -2.66 -8.06
N HIS A 189 15.74 -2.52 -9.28
CA HIS A 189 16.49 -1.33 -9.68
C HIS A 189 15.78 -0.57 -10.81
N TYR A 190 15.56 0.73 -10.62
CA TYR A 190 15.06 1.59 -11.70
C TYR A 190 16.05 1.63 -12.87
N VAL A 191 15.51 1.57 -14.08
CA VAL A 191 16.23 1.55 -15.36
C VAL A 191 15.51 2.42 -16.38
N GLY A 192 16.24 2.93 -17.37
CA GLY A 192 15.67 3.69 -18.47
C GLY A 192 15.45 5.15 -18.10
N ILE A 193 14.30 5.73 -18.40
CA ILE A 193 14.00 7.13 -18.12
C ILE A 193 12.80 7.18 -17.18
N ALA A 194 12.96 7.88 -16.05
CA ALA A 194 11.83 8.31 -15.25
C ALA A 194 11.29 9.63 -15.81
N GLU A 195 9.99 9.67 -16.04
CA GLU A 195 9.30 10.85 -16.58
C GLU A 195 8.29 11.33 -15.53
N PRO A 196 8.55 12.44 -14.83
CA PRO A 196 7.51 13.17 -14.12
C PRO A 196 6.78 14.14 -15.05
N TRP A 197 5.49 14.29 -14.81
CA TRP A 197 4.61 15.28 -15.46
C TRP A 197 4.02 16.21 -14.40
N ASP A 198 3.69 17.44 -14.79
CA ASP A 198 2.86 18.31 -13.99
C ASP A 198 1.39 17.80 -13.98
N PRO A 199 0.53 18.28 -13.08
CA PRO A 199 -0.88 17.89 -13.03
C PRO A 199 -1.71 18.27 -14.28
N ASN A 200 -1.12 18.96 -15.26
CA ASN A 200 -1.73 19.30 -16.54
C ASN A 200 -1.21 18.39 -17.69
N GLY A 201 -0.33 17.43 -17.38
CA GLY A 201 0.23 16.48 -18.34
C GLY A 201 1.45 17.00 -19.11
N THR A 202 2.00 18.15 -18.72
CA THR A 202 3.25 18.68 -19.29
C THR A 202 4.43 17.98 -18.65
N LYS A 203 5.31 17.36 -19.46
CA LYS A 203 6.55 16.76 -18.96
C LYS A 203 7.35 17.83 -18.22
N THR A 204 7.76 17.54 -16.99
CA THR A 204 8.57 18.48 -16.21
C THR A 204 10.05 18.13 -16.33
N LEU A 205 10.39 16.84 -16.23
CA LEU A 205 11.76 16.34 -16.25
C LEU A 205 11.86 15.01 -17.01
N LYS A 206 13.07 14.68 -17.45
CA LYS A 206 13.49 13.32 -17.84
C LYS A 206 14.74 12.97 -17.08
N ALA A 207 14.70 11.93 -16.24
CA ALA A 207 15.85 11.48 -15.47
C ALA A 207 16.29 10.08 -15.93
N PRO A 208 17.49 9.92 -16.51
CA PRO A 208 17.99 8.61 -16.91
C PRO A 208 18.47 7.82 -15.68
N TYR A 209 18.01 6.58 -15.53
CA TYR A 209 18.40 5.64 -14.49
C TYR A 209 19.18 4.45 -15.06
N ARG A 210 20.26 4.06 -14.37
CA ARG A 210 20.95 2.78 -14.55
C ARG A 210 21.20 2.16 -13.18
N SER A 211 20.72 0.92 -13.00
CA SER A 211 20.89 0.14 -11.77
C SER A 211 20.48 0.90 -10.51
N GLY A 212 19.35 1.62 -10.57
CA GLY A 212 18.78 2.35 -9.43
C GLY A 212 19.42 3.72 -9.15
N THR A 213 20.44 4.13 -9.90
CA THR A 213 21.07 5.46 -9.78
C THR A 213 20.79 6.31 -11.01
N ILE A 214 20.63 7.62 -10.81
CA ILE A 214 20.59 8.57 -11.93
C ILE A 214 21.95 8.49 -12.63
N ASN A 215 21.92 8.11 -13.91
CA ASN A 215 23.11 7.91 -14.74
C ASN A 215 22.95 8.65 -16.06
N GLY A 216 23.24 9.94 -16.03
CA GLY A 216 23.17 10.85 -17.17
C GLY A 216 22.56 12.20 -16.79
N VAL A 217 22.39 13.05 -17.79
CA VAL A 217 21.88 14.42 -17.63
C VAL A 217 20.36 14.38 -17.44
N VAL A 218 19.87 14.98 -16.35
CA VAL A 218 18.43 15.22 -16.16
C VAL A 218 18.03 16.43 -17.00
N ARG A 219 17.02 16.28 -17.84
CA ARG A 219 16.56 17.37 -18.74
C ARG A 219 15.22 17.91 -18.28
N ALA A 220 15.15 19.21 -17.98
CA ALA A 220 13.89 19.94 -17.82
C ALA A 220 13.21 20.12 -19.19
N CYS A 221 11.89 19.93 -19.24
CA CYS A 221 11.12 19.96 -20.50
C CYS A 221 10.35 21.29 -20.72
N HIS A 222 10.57 22.32 -19.90
CA HIS A 222 9.95 23.65 -20.05
C HIS A 222 10.62 24.53 -21.15
N PRO A 223 9.93 25.56 -21.69
CA PRO A 223 10.33 26.25 -22.94
C PRO A 223 11.59 27.13 -22.89
N GLN A 224 12.32 27.20 -21.77
CA GLN A 224 13.64 27.85 -21.66
C GLN A 224 14.45 27.13 -20.56
N PRO A 225 15.50 26.34 -20.86
CA PRO A 225 16.21 25.59 -19.84
C PRO A 225 17.49 26.30 -19.36
N PRO A 226 17.83 26.29 -18.08
CA PRO A 226 19.22 26.01 -17.71
C PRO A 226 19.42 24.50 -17.85
N GLU A 227 20.30 24.10 -18.76
CA GLU A 227 20.74 22.72 -18.93
C GLU A 227 21.58 22.35 -17.69
N ILE A 228 21.01 21.60 -16.74
CA ILE A 228 21.74 21.19 -15.53
C ILE A 228 22.44 19.86 -15.81
N SER A 229 23.74 19.91 -16.10
CA SER A 229 24.62 18.73 -16.06
C SER A 229 24.81 18.32 -14.60
N MET A 230 24.59 17.04 -14.27
CA MET A 230 24.52 16.54 -12.89
C MET A 230 25.59 15.49 -12.63
N ASP A 231 26.85 15.91 -12.54
CA ASP A 231 27.96 15.04 -12.15
C ASP A 231 28.24 15.03 -10.63
N ASN A 232 27.58 15.90 -9.84
CA ASN A 232 27.91 16.09 -8.42
C ASN A 232 26.74 15.77 -7.47
N ALA A 233 27.06 15.31 -6.25
CA ALA A 233 26.11 14.83 -5.23
C ALA A 233 25.06 15.88 -4.82
N ALA A 234 25.42 17.17 -4.84
CA ALA A 234 24.48 18.28 -4.60
C ALA A 234 23.38 18.36 -5.66
N ALA A 235 23.69 18.03 -6.91
CA ALA A 235 22.70 18.00 -7.98
C ALA A 235 21.68 16.87 -7.76
N LYS A 236 22.13 15.67 -7.33
CA LYS A 236 21.23 14.55 -6.99
C LYS A 236 20.21 14.94 -5.91
N ALA A 237 20.62 15.72 -4.91
CA ALA A 237 19.74 16.24 -3.86
C ALA A 237 18.73 17.28 -4.42
N VAL A 238 19.16 18.14 -5.34
CA VAL A 238 18.27 19.12 -6.01
C VAL A 238 17.27 18.46 -6.94
N ALA A 239 17.65 17.43 -7.70
CA ALA A 239 16.68 16.68 -8.52
C ALA A 239 15.70 15.86 -7.67
N LEU A 240 16.17 15.30 -6.55
CA LEU A 240 15.29 14.65 -5.59
C LEU A 240 14.31 15.65 -4.96
N GLU A 241 14.78 16.84 -4.55
CA GLU A 241 13.92 17.92 -4.07
C GLU A 241 12.94 18.39 -5.16
N LEU A 242 13.36 18.60 -6.41
CA LEU A 242 12.45 18.98 -7.50
C LEU A 242 11.43 17.88 -7.83
N LEU A 243 11.82 16.61 -7.74
CA LEU A 243 10.91 15.48 -7.89
C LEU A 243 9.93 15.41 -6.72
N LEU A 244 10.39 15.68 -5.49
CA LEU A 244 9.55 15.85 -4.30
C LEU A 244 8.67 17.10 -4.36
N ASP A 245 9.11 18.18 -5.00
CA ASP A 245 8.40 19.46 -5.09
C ASP A 245 7.34 19.45 -6.20
N SER A 246 7.59 18.71 -7.29
CA SER A 246 6.54 18.34 -8.25
C SER A 246 5.44 17.51 -7.59
N LEU A 247 5.77 16.69 -6.58
CA LEU A 247 4.80 15.99 -5.74
C LEU A 247 4.14 16.90 -4.68
N ARG A 248 4.75 18.02 -4.28
CA ARG A 248 4.18 19.02 -3.33
C ARG A 248 3.26 20.03 -3.99
N THR A 249 3.56 20.45 -5.23
CA THR A 249 2.79 21.46 -5.98
C THR A 249 1.43 20.97 -6.49
N ALA A 250 1.16 19.67 -6.43
CA ALA A 250 -0.18 19.07 -6.56
C ALA A 250 -1.21 19.60 -5.54
N ARG A 251 -0.77 20.26 -4.45
CA ARG A 251 -1.66 20.83 -3.44
C ARG A 251 -2.16 22.25 -3.73
N ALA A 252 -1.60 22.94 -4.72
CA ALA A 252 -1.84 24.38 -4.89
C ALA A 252 -2.90 24.73 -5.95
N LYS A 253 -3.47 23.76 -6.69
CA LYS A 253 -4.47 24.03 -7.74
C LYS A 253 -5.60 23.02 -7.75
N SER A 254 -6.53 23.16 -6.81
CA SER A 254 -7.94 22.77 -7.00
C SER A 254 -8.81 24.00 -6.67
N PRO A 255 -9.74 24.42 -7.54
CA PRO A 255 -10.42 25.70 -7.40
C PRO A 255 -11.56 25.58 -6.39
N ALA A 256 -11.34 26.07 -5.18
CA ALA A 256 -12.42 26.34 -4.23
C ALA A 256 -12.55 27.84 -4.03
N ARG A 257 -13.59 28.40 -4.67
CA ARG A 257 -14.28 29.67 -4.39
C ARG A 257 -13.45 30.96 -4.35
N ALA A 258 -13.78 31.83 -5.29
CA ALA A 258 -13.64 33.27 -5.18
C ALA A 258 -14.13 33.78 -3.82
N ALA A 259 -13.26 34.50 -3.11
CA ALA A 259 -13.63 35.55 -2.18
C ALA A 259 -12.49 36.57 -2.16
N SER A 260 -12.86 37.78 -2.55
CA SER A 260 -12.07 38.99 -2.72
C SER A 260 -11.22 39.34 -1.50
N ILE A 261 -9.97 39.78 -1.73
CA ILE A 261 -9.42 40.94 -1.01
C ILE A 261 -8.67 41.80 -2.03
N THR A 262 -9.32 42.89 -2.37
CA THR A 262 -8.79 44.08 -3.02
C THR A 262 -7.79 44.77 -2.09
N ALA A 263 -6.87 45.52 -2.70
CA ALA A 263 -6.00 46.55 -2.13
C ALA A 263 -4.60 46.08 -1.71
N PHE A 264 -3.65 46.24 -2.64
CA PHE A 264 -2.48 47.04 -2.33
C PHE A 264 -1.95 47.63 -3.64
N ASN A 265 -2.24 48.91 -3.89
CA ASN A 265 -1.49 49.70 -4.86
C ASN A 265 -0.91 50.93 -4.16
N ALA A 266 0.41 51.01 -4.28
CA ALA A 266 1.36 52.04 -3.91
C ALA A 266 0.88 53.50 -4.02
N ASN A 267 1.32 54.34 -3.09
CA ASN A 267 2.32 55.41 -3.35
C ASN A 267 2.64 56.19 -2.07
N ARG A 268 3.92 56.28 -1.70
CA ARG A 268 4.81 57.46 -1.80
C ARG A 268 4.62 58.53 -0.72
N SER A 269 5.70 58.67 0.07
CA SER A 269 6.45 59.91 0.30
C SER A 269 5.77 61.11 0.99
N VAL A 270 6.44 61.51 2.08
CA VAL A 270 6.31 62.72 2.92
C VAL A 270 5.28 62.61 4.03
#